data_AF-E3NI86-F1
#
_entry.id   AF-E3NI86-F1
#
_cell.length_a   1.000
_cell.length_b   1.000
_cell.length_c   1.000
_cell.angle_alpha   90.00
_cell.angle_beta   90.00
_cell.angle_gamma   90.00
#
_symmetry.space_group_name_H-M   'P 1'
#
loop_
_entity.id
_entity.type
_entity.pdbx_description
1 polymer ?
#
loop_
_entity_poly.entity_id
_entity_poly.type
_entity_poly.pdbx_seq_one_letter_code
_entity_poly.pdbx_strand_id
1 'polypeptide(L)'
;MIRILFISAILLPLLSHCSSEISVPVISGRSYTLQLEYQNADGTNSKKAEGIKRQLFDETGGKWQYFWFCGGNKKTCGKWVDEKNQIVPSGPKVTKTSEGAVISNMQIRDSGKYARLPEDPNALTAELQQVKLFVQDGPKPPGKVSKY
;
A
#
# COMPACT_ATOMS: atom_id res chain seq x y z
N MET A 1 -24.32 -58.70 -21.34
CA MET A 1 -24.55 -57.42 -20.64
C MET A 1 -23.20 -56.86 -20.20
N ILE A 2 -22.71 -55.83 -20.89
CA ILE A 2 -21.41 -55.20 -20.61
C ILE A 2 -21.67 -54.04 -19.65
N ARG A 3 -21.12 -54.11 -18.43
CA ARG A 3 -21.14 -52.99 -17.48
C ARG A 3 -19.97 -52.05 -17.79
N ILE A 4 -20.28 -50.91 -18.38
CA ILE A 4 -19.34 -49.81 -18.58
C ILE A 4 -19.23 -49.08 -17.22
N LEU A 5 -18.09 -49.24 -16.55
CA LEU A 5 -17.70 -48.41 -15.41
C LEU A 5 -17.25 -47.05 -15.96
N PHE A 6 -18.11 -46.04 -15.86
CA PHE A 6 -17.74 -44.66 -16.16
C PHE A 6 -16.83 -44.12 -15.06
N ILE A 7 -15.57 -43.91 -15.43
CA ILE A 7 -14.55 -43.19 -14.68
C ILE A 7 -15.02 -41.74 -14.56
N SER A 8 -15.47 -41.34 -13.37
CA SER A 8 -15.63 -39.93 -13.01
C SER A 8 -14.53 -39.56 -12.04
N ALA A 9 -13.32 -39.39 -12.58
CA ALA A 9 -12.27 -38.63 -11.90
C ALA A 9 -12.76 -37.19 -11.81
N ILE A 10 -13.35 -36.84 -10.66
CA ILE A 10 -13.75 -35.48 -10.32
C ILE A 10 -12.45 -34.69 -10.19
N LEU A 11 -12.05 -34.09 -11.29
CA LEU A 11 -11.01 -33.07 -11.38
C LEU A 11 -11.53 -31.88 -10.58
N LEU A 12 -11.22 -31.81 -9.29
CA LEU A 12 -11.37 -30.58 -8.52
C LEU A 12 -10.39 -29.57 -9.10
N PRO A 13 -10.82 -28.49 -9.77
CA PRO A 13 -9.90 -27.43 -10.12
C PRO A 13 -9.47 -26.80 -8.79
N LEU A 14 -8.20 -27.02 -8.43
CA LEU A 14 -7.49 -26.20 -7.46
C LEU A 14 -7.50 -24.77 -8.00
N LEU A 15 -8.55 -24.02 -7.65
CA LEU A 15 -8.55 -22.57 -7.75
C LEU A 15 -7.57 -22.04 -6.70
N SER A 16 -6.28 -22.15 -7.02
CA SER A 16 -5.25 -21.27 -6.48
C SER A 16 -5.61 -19.85 -6.89
N HIS A 17 -6.49 -19.23 -6.10
CA HIS A 17 -6.59 -17.77 -6.07
C HIS A 17 -5.25 -17.29 -5.52
N CYS A 18 -4.32 -17.01 -6.44
CA CYS A 18 -3.09 -16.34 -6.12
C CYS A 18 -3.49 -14.94 -5.65
N SER A 19 -3.72 -14.79 -4.35
CA SER A 19 -3.85 -13.52 -3.67
C SER A 19 -2.46 -12.88 -3.69
N SER A 20 -2.05 -12.36 -4.84
CA SER A 20 -0.74 -11.74 -4.99
C SER A 20 -0.77 -10.40 -4.26
N GLU A 21 -0.11 -10.34 -3.11
CA GLU A 21 0.17 -9.08 -2.44
C GLU A 21 0.90 -8.14 -3.41
N ILE A 22 0.36 -6.95 -3.65
CA ILE A 22 0.95 -5.99 -4.58
C ILE A 22 2.23 -5.44 -3.96
N SER A 23 3.38 -5.72 -4.58
CA SER A 23 4.68 -5.20 -4.16
C SER A 23 5.28 -4.31 -5.23
N VAL A 24 5.65 -3.09 -4.87
CA VAL A 24 6.15 -2.07 -5.79
C VAL A 24 7.51 -1.56 -5.32
N PRO A 25 8.58 -1.69 -6.13
CA PRO A 25 9.85 -1.06 -5.85
C PRO A 25 9.77 0.45 -6.13
N VAL A 26 10.33 1.26 -5.24
CA VAL A 26 10.43 2.72 -5.39
C VAL A 26 11.91 3.10 -5.27
N ILE A 27 12.41 3.95 -6.16
CA ILE A 27 13.79 4.44 -6.04
C ILE A 27 13.85 5.54 -4.99
N SER A 28 14.83 5.48 -4.09
CA SER A 28 15.05 6.49 -3.06
C SER A 28 15.14 7.89 -3.65
N GLY A 29 14.48 8.85 -2.99
CA GLY A 29 14.31 10.22 -3.47
C GLY A 29 13.17 10.44 -4.46
N ARG A 30 12.52 9.37 -4.94
CA ARG A 30 11.33 9.48 -5.82
C ARG A 30 10.04 9.54 -5.02
N SER A 31 8.99 9.97 -5.70
CA SER A 31 7.63 9.98 -5.16
C SER A 31 6.87 8.74 -5.60
N TYR A 32 5.90 8.32 -4.80
CA TYR A 32 4.91 7.30 -5.17
C TYR A 32 3.50 7.88 -5.08
N THR A 33 2.65 7.58 -6.06
CA THR A 33 1.24 8.02 -6.06
C THR A 33 0.35 6.85 -5.70
N LEU A 34 -0.29 6.91 -4.53
CA LEU A 34 -1.30 5.94 -4.12
C LEU A 34 -2.68 6.41 -4.60
N GLN A 35 -3.37 5.59 -5.39
CA GLN A 35 -4.74 5.91 -5.84
C GLN A 35 -5.72 5.96 -4.66
N LEU A 36 -6.51 7.03 -4.61
CA LEU A 36 -7.44 7.30 -3.51
C LEU A 36 -8.91 6.92 -3.82
N GLU A 37 -9.23 6.67 -5.08
CA GLU A 37 -10.54 6.20 -5.49
C GLU A 37 -10.52 4.67 -5.53
N TYR A 38 -11.57 4.07 -4.98
CA TYR A 38 -11.73 2.62 -4.99
C TYR A 38 -13.20 2.24 -4.93
N GLN A 39 -13.50 1.06 -5.47
CA GLN A 39 -14.80 0.41 -5.30
C GLN A 39 -14.69 -0.57 -4.14
N ASN A 40 -15.72 -0.65 -3.29
CA ASN A 40 -15.80 -1.76 -2.34
C ASN A 40 -16.03 -3.07 -3.10
N ALA A 41 -15.78 -4.21 -2.45
CA ALA A 41 -16.03 -5.52 -3.04
C ALA A 41 -17.50 -5.73 -3.50
N ASP A 42 -18.43 -4.97 -2.94
CA ASP A 42 -19.86 -4.99 -3.34
C ASP A 42 -20.17 -4.21 -4.63
N GLY A 43 -19.21 -3.47 -5.19
CA GLY A 43 -19.37 -2.68 -6.42
C GLY A 43 -20.33 -1.50 -6.33
N THR A 44 -20.91 -1.23 -5.15
CA THR A 44 -22.06 -0.31 -5.04
C THR A 44 -21.69 1.14 -4.81
N ASN A 45 -20.47 1.44 -4.35
CA ASN A 45 -20.07 2.80 -3.98
C ASN A 45 -18.58 3.06 -4.22
N SER A 46 -18.27 3.99 -5.14
CA SER A 46 -16.93 4.59 -5.24
C SER A 46 -16.69 5.46 -4.01
N LYS A 47 -15.81 5.01 -3.11
CA LYS A 47 -15.40 5.82 -1.95
C LYS A 47 -14.16 6.63 -2.33
N LYS A 48 -14.13 7.88 -1.85
CA LYS A 48 -12.92 8.70 -1.88
C LYS A 48 -12.24 8.61 -0.53
N ALA A 49 -10.94 8.29 -0.56
CA ALA A 49 -10.17 8.25 0.66
C ALA A 49 -10.11 9.62 1.35
N GLU A 50 -10.33 9.60 2.66
CA GLU A 50 -10.14 10.71 3.59
C GLU A 50 -8.68 10.85 4.05
N GLY A 51 -7.91 9.77 3.92
CA GLY A 51 -6.52 9.71 4.33
C GLY A 51 -5.82 8.45 3.82
N ILE A 52 -4.60 8.24 4.29
CA ILE A 52 -3.84 7.03 4.07
C ILE A 52 -3.24 6.55 5.40
N LYS A 53 -2.90 5.27 5.48
CA LYS A 53 -2.13 4.71 6.59
C LYS A 53 -0.91 3.96 6.09
N ARG A 54 0.08 3.82 6.96
CA ARG A 54 1.28 3.03 6.70
C ARG A 54 1.71 2.19 7.89
N GLN A 55 2.33 1.06 7.61
CA GLN A 55 3.04 0.22 8.58
C GLN A 55 4.45 0.05 8.02
N LEU A 56 5.44 0.68 8.66
CA LEU A 56 6.83 0.65 8.19
C LEU A 56 7.47 -0.72 8.44
N PHE A 57 8.50 -1.07 7.69
CA PHE A 57 9.28 -2.31 7.90
C PHE A 57 10.49 -2.12 8.84
N ASP A 58 10.55 -1.01 9.56
CA ASP A 58 11.64 -0.69 10.50
C ASP A 58 11.47 -1.38 11.86
N GLU A 59 12.30 -1.03 12.85
CA GLU A 59 12.23 -1.59 14.21
C GLU A 59 10.90 -1.29 14.92
N THR A 60 10.18 -0.23 14.49
CA THR A 60 8.82 0.04 14.95
C THR A 60 7.75 -0.78 14.22
N GLY A 61 8.16 -1.67 13.30
CA GLY A 61 7.42 -2.24 12.18
C GLY A 61 6.21 -3.12 12.45
N GLY A 62 5.58 -2.95 13.61
CA GLY A 62 4.26 -3.50 13.91
C GLY A 62 3.13 -2.47 13.87
N LYS A 63 3.38 -1.17 14.10
CA LYS A 63 2.29 -0.22 14.38
C LYS A 63 1.83 0.58 13.16
N TRP A 64 0.53 0.75 13.04
CA TRP A 64 -0.04 1.62 12.01
C TRP A 64 0.14 3.09 12.36
N GLN A 65 0.50 3.87 11.34
CA GLN A 65 0.53 5.33 11.37
C GLN A 65 -0.46 5.86 10.35
N TYR A 66 -1.08 7.00 10.66
CA TYR A 66 -2.20 7.55 9.90
C TYR A 66 -1.89 8.96 9.43
N PHE A 67 -2.34 9.29 8.23
CA PHE A 67 -2.26 10.61 7.65
C PHE A 67 -3.63 11.00 7.09
N TRP A 68 -4.24 12.04 7.66
CA TRP A 68 -5.54 12.55 7.21
C TRP A 68 -5.36 13.78 6.33
N PHE A 69 -6.09 13.85 5.22
CA PHE A 69 -6.12 15.04 4.38
C PHE A 69 -6.89 16.17 5.08
N CYS A 70 -6.44 17.40 4.90
CA CYS A 70 -7.10 18.56 5.48
C CYS A 70 -8.35 18.92 4.66
N GLY A 71 -9.50 18.43 5.11
CA GLY A 71 -10.83 18.75 4.57
C GLY A 71 -11.92 18.76 5.64
N GLY A 72 -11.55 18.74 6.93
CA GLY A 72 -12.46 18.69 8.09
C GLY A 72 -11.77 19.09 9.40
N ASN A 73 -12.48 18.98 10.54
CA ASN A 73 -12.10 19.55 11.85
C ASN A 73 -11.07 18.72 12.65
N LYS A 74 -10.10 18.06 11.98
CA LYS A 74 -9.07 17.24 12.63
C LYS A 74 -7.80 18.07 12.84
N LYS A 75 -7.48 18.40 14.09
CA LYS A 75 -6.29 19.20 14.50
C LYS A 75 -4.94 18.64 14.03
N THR A 76 -4.89 17.36 13.64
CA THR A 76 -3.68 16.65 13.23
C THR A 76 -3.62 16.33 11.73
N CYS A 77 -4.54 16.86 10.92
CA CYS A 77 -4.48 16.67 9.46
C CYS A 77 -3.14 17.18 8.89
N GLY A 78 -2.70 16.59 7.78
CA GLY A 78 -1.42 16.96 7.16
C GLY A 78 -0.17 16.48 7.89
N LYS A 79 -0.33 15.70 8.98
CA LYS A 79 0.77 15.11 9.76
C LYS A 79 0.55 13.61 9.90
N TRP A 80 1.65 12.88 10.02
CA TRP A 80 1.63 11.47 10.43
C TRP A 80 1.36 11.39 11.93
N VAL A 81 0.41 10.56 12.33
CA VAL A 81 0.09 10.26 13.72
C VAL A 81 0.07 8.76 13.99
N ASP A 82 0.30 8.37 15.24
CA ASP A 82 0.11 6.98 15.67
C ASP A 82 -1.37 6.68 15.98
N GLU A 83 -1.65 5.46 16.42
CA GLU A 83 -2.98 4.99 16.87
C GLU A 83 -3.58 5.83 18.02
N LYS A 84 -2.74 6.55 18.77
CA LYS A 84 -3.15 7.44 19.88
C LYS A 84 -3.32 8.89 19.42
N ASN A 85 -3.28 9.15 18.10
CA ASN A 85 -3.30 10.48 17.50
C ASN A 85 -2.12 11.38 17.91
N GLN A 86 -1.01 10.80 18.37
CA GLN A 86 0.21 11.54 18.68
C GLN A 86 1.03 11.73 17.41
N ILE A 87 1.57 12.93 17.20
CA ILE A 87 2.38 13.26 16.01
C ILE A 87 3.65 12.42 16.02
N VAL A 88 3.88 11.72 14.92
CA VAL A 88 5.13 10.98 14.70
C VAL A 88 6.14 11.93 14.07
N PRO A 89 7.37 12.05 14.63
CA PRO A 89 8.31 13.11 14.28
C PRO A 89 8.94 13.00 12.87
N SER A 90 8.66 11.94 12.11
CA SER A 90 9.29 11.72 10.81
C SER A 90 8.42 10.91 9.87
N GLY A 91 8.20 11.44 8.67
CA GLY A 91 7.56 10.74 7.56
C GLY A 91 7.60 11.59 6.28
N PRO A 92 7.43 10.96 5.11
CA PRO A 92 7.43 11.68 3.84
C PRO A 92 6.22 12.60 3.80
N LYS A 93 6.38 13.73 3.09
CA LYS A 93 5.27 14.65 2.84
C LYS A 93 4.24 13.94 1.96
N VAL A 94 2.97 14.07 2.30
CA VAL A 94 1.86 13.55 1.49
C VAL A 94 1.06 14.72 0.96
N THR A 95 0.80 14.74 -0.35
CA THR A 95 -0.02 15.76 -1.01
C THR A 95 -1.16 15.08 -1.75
N LYS A 96 -2.40 15.51 -1.52
CA LYS A 96 -3.56 15.04 -2.28
C LYS A 96 -3.63 15.78 -3.61
N THR A 97 -3.70 15.03 -4.70
CA THR A 97 -3.87 15.53 -6.08
C THR A 97 -5.09 14.87 -6.73
N SER A 98 -5.40 15.23 -7.97
CA SER A 98 -6.42 14.55 -8.78
C SER A 98 -6.06 13.10 -9.11
N GLU A 99 -4.76 12.76 -9.11
CA GLU A 99 -4.26 11.41 -9.43
C GLU A 99 -4.19 10.49 -8.20
N GLY A 100 -4.21 11.06 -7.00
CA GLY A 100 -4.17 10.31 -5.75
C GLY A 100 -3.43 11.01 -4.62
N ALA A 101 -2.82 10.23 -3.73
CA ALA A 101 -1.96 10.71 -2.66
C ALA A 101 -0.50 10.56 -3.09
N VAL A 102 0.15 11.69 -3.38
CA VAL A 102 1.57 11.73 -3.72
C VAL A 102 2.38 11.73 -2.44
N ILE A 103 3.10 10.63 -2.21
CA ILE A 103 4.05 10.44 -1.12
C ILE A 103 5.42 10.86 -1.65
N SER A 104 5.88 12.05 -1.27
CA SER A 104 7.03 12.69 -1.89
C SER A 104 8.36 12.30 -1.25
N ASN A 105 9.40 12.20 -2.09
CA ASN A 105 10.80 12.04 -1.67
C ASN A 105 11.00 10.85 -0.71
N MET A 106 10.43 9.69 -1.06
CA MET A 106 10.50 8.49 -0.24
C MET A 106 11.95 8.05 -0.01
N GLN A 107 12.26 7.67 1.22
CA GLN A 107 13.56 7.16 1.64
C GLN A 107 13.47 5.67 1.96
N ILE A 108 14.61 4.97 2.07
CA ILE A 108 14.66 3.53 2.42
C ILE A 108 13.83 3.21 3.67
N ARG A 109 13.91 4.07 4.70
CA ARG A 109 13.14 3.97 5.95
C ARG A 109 11.61 4.09 5.78
N ASP A 110 11.15 4.59 4.64
CA ASP A 110 9.72 4.72 4.32
C ASP A 110 9.18 3.46 3.62
N SER A 111 9.97 2.38 3.54
CA SER A 111 9.47 1.08 3.10
C SER A 111 8.44 0.55 4.07
N GLY A 112 7.34 0.00 3.55
CA GLY A 112 6.23 -0.45 4.39
C GLY A 112 4.99 -0.87 3.61
N LYS A 113 3.96 -1.28 4.33
CA LYS A 113 2.61 -1.45 3.78
C LYS A 113 1.89 -0.11 3.80
N TYR A 114 1.22 0.22 2.71
CA TYR A 114 0.44 1.45 2.56
C TYR A 114 -0.99 1.12 2.15
N ALA A 115 -1.95 1.82 2.73
CA ALA A 115 -3.37 1.60 2.48
C ALA A 115 -4.17 2.90 2.56
N ARG A 116 -5.37 2.86 1.99
CA ARG A 116 -6.34 3.97 1.98
C ARG A 116 -7.13 4.00 3.29
N LEU A 117 -7.66 5.16 3.64
CA LEU A 117 -8.64 5.32 4.72
C LEU A 117 -9.90 6.02 4.21
N PRO A 118 -11.12 5.61 4.62
CA PRO A 118 -11.39 4.39 5.39
C PRO A 118 -11.07 3.13 4.57
N GLU A 119 -10.84 2.02 5.26
CA GLU A 119 -10.66 0.71 4.63
C GLU A 119 -11.99 0.10 4.20
N ASP A 120 -11.93 -0.93 3.35
CA ASP A 120 -13.08 -1.77 3.05
C ASP A 120 -13.55 -2.47 4.36
N PRO A 121 -14.86 -2.51 4.65
CA PRO A 121 -15.37 -3.20 5.83
C PRO A 121 -15.06 -4.71 5.82
N ASN A 122 -14.85 -5.32 4.64
CA ASN A 122 -14.35 -6.68 4.52
C ASN A 122 -12.82 -6.70 4.73
N ALA A 123 -12.37 -7.39 5.77
CA ALA A 123 -10.96 -7.46 6.15
C ALA A 123 -10.06 -8.07 5.05
N LEU A 124 -10.54 -9.09 4.33
CA LEU A 124 -9.76 -9.70 3.24
C LEU A 124 -9.59 -8.73 2.08
N THR A 125 -10.66 -8.02 1.70
CA THR A 125 -10.58 -6.98 0.68
C THR A 125 -9.67 -5.84 1.11
N ALA A 126 -9.76 -5.40 2.37
CA ALA A 126 -8.90 -4.37 2.93
C ALA A 126 -7.41 -4.78 2.87
N GLU A 127 -7.10 -6.04 3.17
CA GLU A 127 -5.75 -6.60 3.07
C GLU A 127 -5.23 -6.63 1.63
N LEU A 128 -6.07 -7.10 0.69
CA LEU A 128 -5.76 -7.14 -0.75
C LEU A 128 -5.53 -5.76 -1.36
N GLN A 129 -6.14 -4.71 -0.79
CA GLN A 129 -5.98 -3.32 -1.25
C GLN A 129 -4.71 -2.65 -0.72
N GLN A 130 -3.96 -3.31 0.19
CA GLN A 130 -2.68 -2.79 0.66
C GLN A 130 -1.61 -2.93 -0.42
N VAL A 131 -0.72 -1.94 -0.47
CA VAL A 131 0.45 -1.96 -1.35
C VAL A 131 1.71 -2.03 -0.49
N LYS A 132 2.57 -3.00 -0.77
CA LYS A 132 3.91 -3.11 -0.15
C LYS A 132 4.90 -2.28 -0.96
N LEU A 133 5.36 -1.17 -0.40
CA LEU A 133 6.38 -0.33 -1.01
C LEU A 133 7.75 -0.71 -0.46
N PHE A 134 8.68 -1.06 -1.35
CA PHE A 134 10.08 -1.30 -1.02
C PHE A 134 10.93 -0.20 -1.65
N VAL A 135 11.46 0.70 -0.83
CA VAL A 135 12.30 1.79 -1.28
C VAL A 135 13.75 1.32 -1.33
N GLN A 136 14.38 1.42 -2.49
CA GLN A 136 15.74 0.96 -2.75
C GLN A 136 16.61 2.08 -3.32
N ASP A 137 17.93 1.95 -3.19
CA ASP A 137 18.85 2.89 -3.81
C ASP A 137 18.72 2.87 -5.35
N GLY A 138 18.94 4.03 -5.96
CA GLY A 138 19.07 4.11 -7.41
C GLY A 138 20.38 3.48 -7.90
N PRO A 139 20.50 3.21 -9.22
CA PRO A 139 21.76 2.78 -9.79
C PRO A 139 22.85 3.80 -9.46
N LYS A 140 23.95 3.33 -8.84
CA LYS A 140 25.11 4.18 -8.58
C LYS A 140 25.71 4.61 -9.93
N PRO A 141 26.02 5.90 -10.14
CA PRO A 141 26.69 6.31 -11.36
C PRO A 141 28.01 5.54 -11.49
N PRO A 142 28.44 5.17 -12.71
CA PRO A 142 29.72 4.51 -12.92
C PRO A 142 30.81 5.41 -12.34
N GLY A 143 31.59 4.86 -11.40
CA GLY A 143 32.67 5.59 -10.75
C GLY A 143 33.62 6.16 -11.79
N LYS A 144 34.00 7.43 -11.65
CA LYS A 144 35.06 8.01 -12.48
C LYS A 144 36.32 7.18 -12.26
N VAL A 145 36.73 6.42 -13.27
CA VAL A 145 38.04 5.77 -13.29
C VAL A 145 39.06 6.92 -13.24
N SER A 146 39.76 7.06 -12.12
CA SER A 146 40.86 8.00 -11.98
C SER A 146 41.93 7.59 -12.98
N LYS A 147 42.09 8.38 -14.05
CA LYS A 147 43.23 8.24 -14.96
C LYS A 147 44.45 8.75 -14.20
N TYR A 148 45.29 7.81 -13.75
CA TYR A 148 46.70 8.07 -13.47
C TYR A 148 47.48 8.08 -14.78
#